data_AF-A0A174ELE7-F1
#
_entry.id   AF-A0A174ELE7-F1
#
_cell.length_a   1.000
_cell.length_b   1.000
_cell.length_c   1.000
_cell.angle_alpha   90.00
_cell.angle_beta   90.00
_cell.angle_gamma   90.00
#
_symmetry.space_group_name_H-M   'P 1'
#
loop_
_entity.id
_entity.type
_entity.pdbx_description
1 polymer ?
#
loop_
_entity_poly.entity_id
_entity_poly.type
_entity_poly.pdbx_seq_one_letter_code
_entity_poly.pdbx_strand_id
1 'polypeptide(L)'
;MHKKIKTTITLSSHIKEFATEEAKSLGLDFSAYITVLIVEKLRGYNVINTMPAPISTNLDTSIKDIPVEPKEEIDEFQIDELDRLLSLTADE
;
A
#
# COMPACT_ATOMS: atom_id res chain seq x y z
N MET A 1 -16.46 -6.29 -23.84
CA MET A 1 -15.43 -7.35 -23.87
C MET A 1 -14.22 -6.85 -23.11
N HIS A 2 -13.80 -7.53 -22.04
CA HIS A 2 -12.56 -7.17 -21.34
C HIS A 2 -11.38 -7.76 -22.13
N LYS A 3 -10.39 -6.93 -22.50
CA LYS A 3 -9.17 -7.41 -23.16
C LYS A 3 -8.41 -8.29 -22.17
N LYS A 4 -8.21 -9.57 -22.50
CA LYS A 4 -7.35 -10.46 -21.72
C LYS A 4 -5.89 -10.16 -22.09
N ILE A 5 -5.07 -9.84 -21.09
CA ILE A 5 -3.64 -9.61 -21.26
C ILE A 5 -2.93 -10.87 -20.76
N LYS A 6 -2.01 -11.40 -21.58
CA LYS A 6 -1.12 -12.49 -21.17
C LYS A 6 0.22 -11.88 -20.78
N THR A 7 0.67 -12.20 -19.57
CA THR A 7 1.91 -11.67 -18.99
C THR A 7 2.75 -12.82 -18.45
N THR A 8 4.06 -12.69 -18.58
CA THR A 8 5.05 -13.57 -17.94
C THR A 8 5.76 -12.75 -16.86
N ILE A 9 5.89 -13.31 -15.66
CA ILE A 9 6.65 -12.71 -14.56
C ILE A 9 7.78 -13.66 -14.16
N THR A 10 8.94 -13.08 -13.84
CA THR A 10 10.06 -13.84 -13.30
C THR A 10 10.08 -13.67 -11.79
N LEU A 11 10.02 -14.78 -11.06
CA LEU A 11 10.06 -14.81 -9.60
C LEU A 11 11.22 -15.68 -9.15
N SER A 12 11.83 -15.33 -8.01
CA SER A 12 12.76 -16.22 -7.32
C SER A 12 12.04 -17.50 -6.87
N SER A 13 12.79 -18.61 -6.74
CA SER A 13 12.22 -19.91 -6.40
C SER A 13 11.45 -19.88 -5.08
N HIS A 14 12.00 -19.25 -4.04
CA HIS A 14 11.36 -19.16 -2.72
C HIS A 14 10.02 -18.40 -2.76
N ILE A 15 9.93 -17.31 -3.53
CA ILE A 15 8.67 -16.56 -3.69
C ILE A 15 7.65 -17.41 -4.45
N LYS A 16 8.10 -18.10 -5.49
CA LYS A 16 7.22 -18.96 -6.29
C LYS A 16 6.65 -20.12 -5.47
N GLU A 17 7.48 -20.78 -4.67
CA GLU A 17 7.06 -21.87 -3.78
C GLU A 17 6.05 -21.37 -2.75
N PHE A 18 6.37 -20.28 -2.04
CA PHE A 18 5.47 -19.66 -1.08
C PHE A 18 4.11 -19.31 -1.70
N ALA A 19 4.10 -18.59 -2.82
CA ALA A 19 2.87 -18.18 -3.49
C ALA A 19 2.07 -19.37 -4.05
N THR A 20 2.74 -20.49 -4.37
CA THR A 20 2.07 -21.71 -4.83
C THR A 20 1.36 -22.41 -3.67
N GLU A 21 2.00 -22.52 -2.51
CA GLU A 21 1.37 -23.14 -1.34
C GLU A 21 0.23 -22.28 -0.79
N GLU A 22 0.39 -20.95 -0.78
CA GLU A 22 -0.67 -20.04 -0.37
C GLU A 22 -1.88 -20.10 -1.31
N ALA A 23 -1.64 -20.15 -2.63
CA ALA A 23 -2.70 -20.32 -3.60
C ALA A 23 -3.48 -21.62 -3.38
N LYS A 24 -2.79 -22.74 -3.12
CA LYS A 24 -3.43 -24.03 -2.81
C LYS A 24 -4.25 -23.98 -1.52
N SER A 25 -3.73 -23.34 -0.47
CA SER A 25 -4.41 -23.16 0.82
C SER A 25 -5.76 -22.45 0.65
N LEU A 26 -5.80 -21.47 -0.26
CA LEU A 26 -7.01 -20.70 -0.60
C LEU A 26 -7.89 -21.38 -1.66
N GLY A 27 -7.50 -22.55 -2.17
CA GLY A 27 -8.20 -23.24 -3.26
C GLY A 27 -8.18 -22.48 -4.59
N LEU A 28 -7.18 -21.63 -4.81
CA LEU A 28 -7.01 -20.80 -6.00
C LEU A 28 -5.91 -21.35 -6.91
N ASP A 29 -6.09 -21.13 -8.21
CA ASP A 29 -5.00 -21.27 -9.16
C ASP A 29 -3.93 -20.19 -8.92
N PHE A 30 -2.66 -20.53 -9.16
CA PHE A 30 -1.53 -19.61 -8.99
C PHE A 30 -1.75 -18.28 -9.75
N SER A 31 -2.26 -18.33 -10.98
CA SER A 31 -2.53 -17.12 -11.78
C SER A 31 -3.65 -16.26 -11.19
N ALA A 32 -4.69 -16.88 -10.63
CA ALA A 32 -5.77 -16.18 -9.96
C ALA A 32 -5.26 -15.50 -8.68
N TYR A 33 -4.48 -16.22 -7.87
CA TYR A 33 -3.85 -15.69 -6.66
C TYR A 33 -2.98 -14.46 -6.95
N ILE A 34 -2.08 -14.55 -7.94
CA ILE A 34 -1.23 -13.41 -8.34
C ILE A 34 -2.08 -12.24 -8.87
N THR A 35 -3.14 -12.51 -9.61
CA THR A 35 -4.04 -11.46 -10.13
C THR A 35 -4.72 -10.71 -8.99
N VAL A 36 -5.23 -11.42 -7.97
CA VAL A 36 -5.86 -10.80 -6.79
C VAL A 36 -4.85 -9.91 -6.07
N LEU A 37 -3.64 -10.40 -5.81
CA LEU A 37 -2.59 -9.61 -5.15
C LEU A 37 -2.25 -8.32 -5.91
N ILE A 38 -2.12 -8.40 -7.24
CA ILE A 38 -1.85 -7.23 -8.07
C ILE A 38 -3.01 -6.22 -7.96
N VAL A 39 -4.26 -6.70 -8.03
CA VAL A 39 -5.43 -5.83 -7.92
C VAL A 39 -5.51 -5.18 -6.55
N GLU A 40 -5.27 -5.91 -5.46
CA GLU A 40 -5.26 -5.35 -4.11
C GLU A 40 -4.18 -4.28 -3.92
N LYS A 41 -2.97 -4.54 -4.43
CA LYS A 41 -1.90 -3.54 -4.40
C LYS A 41 -2.27 -2.30 -5.19
N LEU A 42 -2.74 -2.45 -6.43
CA LEU A 42 -3.17 -1.33 -7.27
C LEU A 42 -4.35 -0.56 -6.67
N ARG A 43 -5.28 -1.24 -5.99
CA ARG A 43 -6.38 -0.59 -5.27
C ARG A 43 -5.85 0.27 -4.13
N GLY A 44 -4.86 -0.22 -3.37
CA GLY A 44 -4.15 0.57 -2.36
C GLY A 44 -3.46 1.80 -2.94
N TYR A 45 -2.79 1.68 -4.09
CA TYR A 45 -2.17 2.82 -4.78
C TYR A 45 -3.20 3.87 -5.25
N ASN A 46 -4.34 3.44 -5.79
CA ASN A 46 -5.39 4.36 -6.26
C ASN A 46 -6.11 5.09 -5.11
N VAL A 47 -6.14 4.53 -3.90
CA VAL A 47 -6.67 5.23 -2.71
C VAL A 47 -5.74 6.35 -2.26
N ILE A 48 -4.43 6.25 -2.52
CA ILE A 48 -3.45 7.27 -2.12
C ILE A 48 -3.32 8.38 -3.20
N ASN A 49 -3.67 8.10 -4.46
CA ASN A 49 -3.57 9.06 -5.56
C ASN A 49 -4.83 9.92 -5.81
N THR A 50 -5.87 9.82 -4.97
CA THR A 50 -6.89 10.86 -4.92
C THR A 50 -6.39 12.01 -4.05
N MET A 51 -6.10 13.13 -4.70
CA MET A 51 -6.00 14.50 -4.17
C MET A 51 -6.63 14.66 -2.77
N PRO A 52 -5.95 15.29 -1.80
CA PRO A 52 -6.34 15.22 -0.39
C PRO A 52 -7.68 15.93 -0.18
N ALA A 53 -8.75 15.14 0.01
CA ALA A 53 -9.97 15.66 0.60
C ALA A 53 -9.79 15.68 2.13
N PRO A 54 -10.20 16.75 2.82
CA PRO A 54 -10.09 16.83 4.27
C PRO A 54 -10.95 15.73 4.91
N ILE A 55 -10.30 14.89 5.71
CA ILE A 55 -10.91 13.74 6.38
C ILE A 55 -11.88 14.27 7.45
N SER A 56 -13.19 14.17 7.19
CA SER A 56 -14.23 14.22 8.23
C SER A 56 -14.59 12.78 8.60
N THR A 57 -13.83 12.19 9.53
CA THR A 57 -14.16 10.90 10.15
C THR A 57 -15.18 11.08 11.26
N ASN A 58 -16.46 10.88 10.95
CA ASN A 58 -17.42 10.36 11.93
C ASN A 58 -17.72 8.91 11.53
N LEU A 59 -16.82 8.00 11.89
CA LEU A 59 -17.10 6.57 11.86
C LEU A 59 -17.08 6.07 13.30
N ASP A 60 -18.27 6.03 13.89
CA ASP A 60 -18.53 5.39 15.16
C ASP A 60 -18.45 3.86 14.94
N THR A 61 -17.28 3.30 15.22
CA THR A 61 -17.09 1.86 15.32
C THR A 61 -16.35 1.59 16.61
N SER A 62 -17.14 1.19 17.61
CA SER A 62 -16.71 0.52 18.84
C SER A 62 -15.69 -0.58 18.52
N ILE A 63 -14.41 -0.26 18.66
CA ILE A 63 -13.32 -1.24 18.68
C ILE A 63 -12.67 -1.12 20.06
N LYS A 64 -12.83 -2.19 20.84
CA LYS A 64 -12.21 -2.38 22.14
C LYS A 64 -10.69 -2.36 22.01
N ASP A 65 -10.06 -1.60 22.89
CA ASP A 65 -8.70 -1.72 23.44
C ASP A 65 -7.58 -2.13 22.47
N ILE A 66 -6.92 -1.12 21.88
CA ILE A 66 -5.54 -1.21 21.39
C ILE A 66 -4.72 -0.21 22.21
N PRO A 67 -3.56 -0.57 22.77
CA PRO A 67 -2.75 0.38 23.53
C PRO A 67 -2.28 1.48 22.59
N VAL A 68 -2.60 2.72 22.94
CA VAL A 68 -2.13 3.92 22.23
C VAL A 68 -0.62 4.02 22.45
N GLU A 69 0.18 3.73 21.42
CA GLU A 69 1.57 4.17 21.39
C GLU A 69 1.59 5.71 21.47
N PRO A 70 2.45 6.31 22.30
CA PRO A 70 2.52 7.76 22.42
C PRO A 70 2.94 8.33 21.06
N LYS A 71 2.17 9.28 20.55
CA LYS A 71 2.52 10.07 19.36
C LYS A 71 3.89 10.69 19.61
N GLU A 72 4.89 10.31 18.84
CA GLU A 72 6.17 11.01 18.83
C GLU A 72 5.90 12.48 18.47
N GLU A 73 6.30 13.37 19.38
CA GLU A 73 6.16 14.81 19.25
C GLU A 73 7.18 15.25 18.20
N ILE A 74 6.69 15.71 17.04
CA ILE A 74 7.54 16.19 15.94
C ILE A 74 8.21 17.48 16.44
N ASP A 75 9.53 17.42 16.61
CA ASP A 75 10.37 18.54 17.03
C ASP A 75 10.43 19.61 15.92
N GLU A 76 10.39 20.89 16.30
CA GLU A 76 10.37 22.05 15.41
C GLU A 76 11.57 22.05 14.45
N PHE A 77 12.69 21.45 14.88
CA PHE A 77 13.89 21.21 14.07
C PHE A 77 13.67 20.31 12.84
N GLN A 78 12.71 19.38 12.88
CA GLN A 78 12.39 18.50 11.75
C GLN A 78 11.60 19.22 10.65
N ILE A 79 10.88 20.29 11.00
CA ILE A 79 10.11 21.10 10.06
C ILE A 79 11.06 22.02 9.28
N ASP A 80 12.02 22.63 9.96
CA ASP A 80 13.02 23.52 9.35
C ASP A 80 13.91 22.80 8.31
N GLU A 81 14.28 21.53 8.54
CA GLU A 81 15.07 20.76 7.57
C GLU A 81 14.26 20.36 6.33
N LEU A 82 12.93 20.16 6.46
CA LEU A 82 12.05 19.90 5.31
C LEU A 82 11.95 21.13 4.40
N ASP A 83 11.81 22.33 4.96
CA ASP A 83 11.77 23.58 4.19
C ASP A 83 13.11 23.85 3.49
N ARG A 84 14.23 23.55 4.15
CA ARG A 84 15.56 23.62 3.53
C ARG A 84 15.70 22.68 2.34
N LEU A 85 15.25 21.43 2.45
CA LEU A 85 15.33 20.45 1.36
C LEU A 85 14.44 20.82 0.16
N LEU A 86 13.26 21.40 0.42
CA LEU A 86 12.37 21.89 -0.64
C LEU A 86 12.99 23.09 -1.39
N SER A 87 13.66 24.00 -0.68
CA SER A 87 14.33 25.15 -1.31
C SER A 87 15.50 24.78 -2.24
N LEU A 88 16.12 23.60 -2.04
CA LEU A 88 17.25 23.11 -2.84
C LEU A 88 16.83 22.51 -4.19
N THR A 89 15.54 22.28 -4.40
CA THR A 89 15.00 21.62 -5.61
C THR A 89 14.26 22.56 -6.54
N ALA A 90 14.26 23.87 -6.24
CA ALA A 90 13.49 24.88 -6.94
C ALA A 90 14.24 25.62 -8.07
N ASP A 91 15.44 25.18 -8.47
CA ASP A 91 16.14 25.68 -9.66
C ASP A 91 16.04 24.68 -10.84
N GLU A 92 14.90 24.71 -11.54
CA GLU A 92 14.78 24.50 -13.00
C GLU A 92 13.42 24.98 -13.54
#